data_AF-A0A174U7E5-F1
#
_entry.id   AF-A0A174U7E5-F1
#
_cell.length_a   1.000
_cell.length_b   1.000
_cell.length_c   1.000
_cell.angle_alpha   90.00
_cell.angle_beta   90.00
_cell.angle_gamma   90.00
#
_symmetry.space_group_name_H-M   'P 1'
#
loop_
_entity.id
_entity.type
_entity.pdbx_description
1 polymer ?
#
loop_
_entity_poly.entity_id
_entity_poly.type
_entity_poly.pdbx_seq_one_letter_code
_entity_poly.pdbx_strand_id
1 'polypeptide(L)'
;MEIEAVLEQFMRLSGLDEQAAREWTPLCEAAAERIEELLPVDADPNRLRLILAAAGEANYRYMLARSTGNAQSFKVGDISVTRSEEGSSAQEARALRDALFTDAAPLFARGHVGLWQVMERESGNVGQ
;
A
#
# COMPACT_ATOMS: atom_id res chain seq x y z
N MET A 1 -4.18 14.30 3.59
CA MET A 1 -5.14 13.22 3.28
C MET A 1 -5.81 12.85 4.59
N GLU A 2 -7.12 12.63 4.62
CA GLU A 2 -7.83 12.25 5.84
C GLU A 2 -7.55 10.79 6.22
N ILE A 3 -6.75 10.58 7.27
CA ILE A 3 -6.33 9.25 7.72
C ILE A 3 -7.53 8.38 8.14
N GLU A 4 -8.56 8.96 8.76
CA GLU A 4 -9.81 8.24 9.09
C GLU A 4 -10.49 7.67 7.83
N ALA A 5 -10.48 8.41 6.71
CA ALA A 5 -11.04 7.91 5.45
C ALA A 5 -10.18 6.79 4.83
N VAL A 6 -8.85 6.86 4.97
CA VAL A 6 -7.93 5.78 4.57
C VAL A 6 -8.15 4.54 5.44
N LEU A 7 -8.27 4.71 6.75
CA LEU A 7 -8.55 3.64 7.72
C LEU A 7 -9.90 2.97 7.44
N GLU A 8 -10.93 3.74 7.10
CA GLU A 8 -12.25 3.21 6.72
C GLU A 8 -12.17 2.31 5.48
N GLN A 9 -11.44 2.74 4.44
CA GLN A 9 -11.24 1.90 3.26
C GLN A 9 -10.34 0.70 3.57
N PHE A 10 -9.30 0.86 4.41
CA PHE A 10 -8.44 -0.24 4.84
C PHE A 10 -9.22 -1.32 5.60
N MET A 11 -10.15 -0.97 6.50
CA MET A 11 -11.07 -1.93 7.14
C MET A 11 -11.85 -2.74 6.10
N ARG A 12 -12.46 -2.04 5.12
CA ARG A 12 -13.25 -2.66 4.04
C ARG A 12 -12.42 -3.61 3.17
N LEU A 13 -11.14 -3.32 2.94
CA LEU A 13 -10.23 -4.16 2.12
C LEU A 13 -9.59 -5.32 2.90
N SER A 14 -9.31 -5.15 4.19
CA SER A 14 -8.65 -6.14 5.04
C SER A 14 -9.62 -7.11 5.73
N GLY A 15 -10.91 -6.74 5.82
CA GLY A 15 -11.91 -7.50 6.56
C GLY A 15 -11.77 -7.39 8.09
N LEU A 16 -10.97 -6.44 8.58
CA LEU A 16 -10.82 -6.15 10.01
C LEU A 16 -12.01 -5.38 10.57
N ASP A 17 -12.30 -5.62 11.85
CA ASP A 17 -13.11 -4.71 12.66
C ASP A 17 -12.31 -3.44 13.05
N GLU A 18 -13.03 -2.46 13.60
CA GLU A 18 -12.46 -1.15 13.96
C GLU A 18 -11.36 -1.25 15.01
N GLN A 19 -11.49 -2.15 15.99
CA GLN A 19 -10.51 -2.27 17.07
C GLN A 19 -9.21 -2.86 16.53
N ALA A 20 -9.29 -3.93 15.75
CA ALA A 20 -8.15 -4.55 15.11
C ALA A 20 -7.50 -3.63 14.06
N ALA A 21 -8.28 -2.86 13.29
CA ALA A 21 -7.75 -1.95 12.28
C ALA A 21 -6.99 -0.75 12.87
N ARG A 22 -7.42 -0.22 14.02
CA ARG A 22 -6.73 0.87 14.74
C ARG A 22 -5.30 0.52 15.14
N GLU A 23 -4.95 -0.75 15.30
CA GLU A 23 -3.55 -1.19 15.52
C GLU A 23 -2.65 -0.93 14.29
N TRP A 24 -3.24 -0.80 13.10
CA TRP A 24 -2.55 -0.60 11.82
C TRP A 24 -2.69 0.83 11.26
N THR A 25 -3.20 1.79 12.05
CA THR A 25 -3.21 3.21 11.67
C THR A 25 -1.85 3.73 11.17
N PRO A 26 -0.69 3.35 11.75
CA PRO A 26 0.62 3.76 11.21
C PRO A 26 0.91 3.26 9.78
N LEU A 27 0.30 2.16 9.32
CA LEU A 27 0.37 1.78 7.90
C LEU A 27 -0.49 2.68 7.01
N CYS A 28 -1.64 3.13 7.51
CA CYS A 28 -2.52 4.06 6.79
C CYS A 28 -1.86 5.44 6.65
N GLU A 29 -1.21 5.93 7.72
CA GLU A 29 -0.41 7.16 7.73
C GLU A 29 0.75 7.09 6.72
N ALA A 30 1.59 6.05 6.80
CA ALA A 30 2.72 5.88 5.89
C ALA A 30 2.30 5.64 4.42
N ALA A 31 1.11 5.07 4.18
CA ALA A 31 0.56 4.93 2.83
C ALA A 31 -0.02 6.24 2.30
N ALA A 32 -0.63 7.06 3.16
CA ALA A 32 -1.11 8.40 2.80
C ALA A 32 0.06 9.32 2.44
N GLU A 33 1.09 9.39 3.29
CA GLU A 33 2.33 10.17 3.05
C GLU A 33 2.95 9.80 1.69
N ARG A 34 3.13 8.49 1.43
CA ARG A 34 3.65 7.96 0.16
C ARG A 34 2.80 8.29 -1.07
N ILE A 35 1.50 8.55 -0.92
CA ILE A 35 0.65 9.05 -2.01
C ILE A 35 0.79 10.57 -2.15
N GLU A 36 0.87 11.32 -1.05
CA GLU A 36 0.99 12.78 -1.06
C GLU A 36 2.31 13.28 -1.67
N GLU A 37 3.42 12.55 -1.48
CA GLU A 37 4.69 12.78 -2.17
C GLU A 37 4.58 12.83 -3.71
N LEU A 38 3.49 12.30 -4.27
CA LEU A 38 3.28 12.11 -5.72
C LEU A 38 2.34 13.15 -6.31
N LEU A 39 1.68 13.91 -5.46
CA LEU A 39 0.67 14.85 -5.86
C LEU A 39 1.32 16.15 -6.33
N PRO A 40 0.78 16.79 -7.38
CA PRO A 40 1.04 18.22 -7.61
C PRO A 40 0.71 19.04 -6.36
N VAL A 41 1.44 20.12 -6.12
CA VAL A 41 1.30 20.98 -4.93
C VAL A 41 -0.13 21.52 -4.72
N ASP A 42 -0.89 21.73 -5.80
CA ASP A 42 -2.27 22.25 -5.76
C ASP A 42 -3.35 21.13 -5.88
N ALA A 43 -2.96 19.85 -5.76
CA ALA A 43 -3.90 18.75 -5.84
C ALA A 43 -4.68 18.56 -4.53
N ASP A 44 -5.94 18.12 -4.66
CA ASP A 44 -6.77 17.70 -3.55
C ASP A 44 -6.39 16.25 -3.14
N PRO A 45 -5.79 16.03 -1.96
CA PRO A 45 -5.38 14.70 -1.49
C PRO A 45 -6.54 13.84 -1.00
N ASN A 46 -7.73 14.43 -0.78
CA ASN A 46 -8.91 13.73 -0.24
C ASN A 46 -9.82 13.15 -1.34
N ARG A 47 -9.36 13.13 -2.60
CA ARG A 47 -10.07 12.43 -3.68
C ARG A 47 -10.15 10.94 -3.37
N LEU A 48 -11.35 10.36 -3.45
CA LEU A 48 -11.61 8.94 -3.15
C LEU A 48 -10.63 7.98 -3.83
N ARG A 49 -10.21 8.26 -5.07
CA ARG A 49 -9.25 7.44 -5.83
C ARG A 49 -7.86 7.37 -5.16
N LEU A 50 -7.44 8.47 -4.52
CA LEU A 50 -6.18 8.56 -3.76
C LEU A 50 -6.31 7.86 -2.40
N ILE A 51 -7.43 8.06 -1.70
CA ILE A 51 -7.76 7.39 -0.45
C ILE A 51 -7.78 5.85 -0.64
N LEU A 52 -8.40 5.37 -1.72
CA LEU A 52 -8.40 3.96 -2.08
C LEU A 52 -7.00 3.45 -2.42
N ALA A 53 -6.17 4.22 -3.15
CA ALA A 53 -4.78 3.84 -3.43
C ALA A 53 -3.95 3.70 -2.14
N ALA A 54 -4.07 4.65 -1.21
CA ALA A 54 -3.43 4.58 0.11
C ALA A 54 -3.90 3.36 0.92
N ALA A 55 -5.22 3.12 0.98
CA ALA A 55 -5.79 1.95 1.66
C ALA A 55 -5.36 0.62 1.02
N GLY A 56 -5.19 0.58 -0.31
CA GLY A 56 -4.65 -0.56 -1.04
C GLY A 56 -3.20 -0.87 -0.70
N GLU A 57 -2.33 0.14 -0.61
CA GLU A 57 -0.94 -0.03 -0.16
C GLU A 57 -0.87 -0.48 1.31
N ALA A 58 -1.69 0.10 2.19
CA ALA A 58 -1.80 -0.32 3.58
C ALA A 58 -2.25 -1.80 3.70
N ASN A 59 -3.27 -2.21 2.93
CA ASN A 59 -3.76 -3.59 2.90
C ASN A 59 -2.71 -4.58 2.36
N TYR A 60 -1.99 -4.21 1.30
CA TYR A 60 -0.89 -5.03 0.77
C TYR A 60 0.24 -5.22 1.80
N ARG A 61 0.69 -4.13 2.45
CA ARG A 61 1.69 -4.18 3.52
C ARG A 61 1.24 -5.02 4.72
N TYR A 62 -0.03 -4.90 5.10
CA TYR A 62 -0.65 -5.71 6.14
C TYR A 62 -0.67 -7.20 5.79
N MET A 63 -1.08 -7.57 4.56
CA MET A 63 -1.04 -8.95 4.08
C MET A 63 0.39 -9.51 4.05
N LEU A 64 1.38 -8.73 3.61
CA LEU A 64 2.80 -9.11 3.69
C LEU A 64 3.24 -9.37 5.13
N ALA A 65 2.97 -8.45 6.06
CA ALA A 65 3.33 -8.58 7.48
C ALA A 65 2.67 -9.80 8.16
N ARG A 66 1.51 -10.24 7.69
CA ARG A 66 0.87 -11.49 8.13
C ARG A 66 1.50 -12.73 7.50
N SER A 67 1.86 -12.68 6.22
CA SER A 67 2.42 -13.82 5.47
C SER A 67 3.81 -14.27 5.96
N THR A 68 4.55 -13.41 6.66
CA THR A 68 5.89 -13.73 7.19
C THR A 68 5.87 -14.41 8.57
N GLY A 69 4.68 -14.72 9.12
CA GLY A 69 4.52 -15.51 10.34
C GLY A 69 4.98 -14.83 11.64
N ASN A 70 5.42 -13.56 11.59
CA ASN A 70 6.00 -12.87 12.75
C ASN A 70 5.59 -11.38 12.77
N ALA A 71 4.41 -11.09 13.31
CA ALA A 71 3.80 -9.75 13.44
C ALA A 71 4.51 -8.82 14.46
N GLN A 72 5.83 -8.96 14.61
CA GLN A 72 6.66 -8.26 15.62
C GLN A 72 7.97 -7.71 15.05
N SER A 73 8.32 -7.94 13.78
CA SER A 73 9.60 -7.51 13.20
C SER A 73 9.42 -6.74 11.89
N PHE A 74 8.77 -5.57 11.96
CA PHE A 74 8.77 -4.60 10.86
C PHE A 74 9.94 -3.63 11.02
N LYS A 75 11.08 -3.93 10.38
CA LYS A 75 12.17 -2.97 10.17
C LYS A 75 12.16 -2.52 8.71
N VAL A 76 11.99 -1.22 8.50
CA VAL A 76 12.15 -0.57 7.20
C VAL A 76 13.63 -0.39 6.93
N GLY A 77 14.17 -1.14 5.96
CA GLY A 77 15.58 -1.10 5.53
C GLY A 77 16.15 -2.49 5.25
N ASP A 78 16.83 -2.63 4.10
CA ASP A 78 17.54 -3.84 3.64
C ASP A 78 16.75 -5.17 3.73
N ILE A 79 15.61 -5.22 3.04
CA ILE A 79 14.73 -6.40 3.01
C ILE A 79 15.07 -7.30 1.82
N SER A 80 15.28 -8.58 2.09
CA SER A 80 15.37 -9.66 1.08
C SER A 80 14.31 -10.73 1.38
N VAL A 81 13.66 -11.27 0.35
CA VAL A 81 12.44 -12.09 0.48
C VAL A 81 12.57 -13.42 -0.28
N THR A 82 12.36 -14.54 0.42
CA THR A 82 12.25 -15.87 -0.22
C THR A 82 11.07 -16.67 0.36
N ARG A 83 10.02 -16.81 -0.46
CA ARG A 83 9.14 -17.98 -0.73
C ARG A 83 9.23 -19.20 0.23
N SER A 84 8.19 -19.95 0.63
CA SER A 84 6.80 -20.18 0.14
C SER A 84 6.00 -20.95 1.24
N GLU A 85 4.72 -21.36 1.15
CA GLU A 85 3.63 -21.25 0.15
C GLU A 85 2.30 -20.89 0.85
N GLU A 86 1.75 -19.68 0.62
CA GLU A 86 0.33 -19.35 0.90
C GLU A 86 -0.09 -18.31 -0.17
N GLY A 87 -0.38 -18.79 -1.38
CA GLY A 87 -0.23 -18.00 -2.60
C GLY A 87 -1.32 -16.98 -2.95
N SER A 88 -2.48 -16.99 -2.30
CA SER A 88 -3.65 -16.21 -2.73
C SER A 88 -3.63 -14.76 -2.20
N SER A 89 -3.71 -14.59 -0.88
CA SER A 89 -4.09 -13.30 -0.25
C SER A 89 -3.12 -12.16 -0.52
N ALA A 90 -1.80 -12.38 -0.40
CA ALA A 90 -0.80 -11.35 -0.66
C ALA A 90 -0.69 -10.97 -2.16
N GLN A 91 -0.94 -11.93 -3.06
CA GLN A 91 -0.92 -11.67 -4.51
C GLN A 91 -2.19 -10.95 -4.96
N GLU A 92 -3.35 -11.32 -4.41
CA GLU A 92 -4.62 -10.64 -4.59
C GLU A 92 -4.57 -9.20 -4.06
N ALA A 93 -4.05 -8.99 -2.85
CA ALA A 93 -3.88 -7.64 -2.29
C ALA A 93 -2.93 -6.77 -3.11
N ARG A 94 -1.85 -7.35 -3.68
CA ARG A 94 -0.97 -6.67 -4.63
C ARG A 94 -1.71 -6.27 -5.90
N ALA A 95 -2.43 -7.21 -6.52
CA ALA A 95 -3.19 -6.94 -7.75
C ALA A 95 -4.27 -5.88 -7.55
N LEU A 96 -4.96 -5.90 -6.41
CA LEU A 96 -5.91 -4.87 -6.00
C LEU A 96 -5.24 -3.51 -5.85
N ARG A 97 -4.14 -3.42 -5.10
CA ARG A 97 -3.36 -2.18 -4.96
C ARG A 97 -2.93 -1.66 -6.33
N ASP A 98 -2.38 -2.51 -7.20
CA ASP A 98 -1.89 -2.11 -8.52
C ASP A 98 -3.02 -1.56 -9.40
N ALA A 99 -4.24 -2.11 -9.29
CA ALA A 99 -5.44 -1.58 -9.95
C ALA A 99 -5.86 -0.20 -9.39
N LEU A 100 -5.82 -0.02 -8.07
CA LEU A 100 -6.15 1.26 -7.41
C LEU A 100 -5.12 2.35 -7.72
N PHE A 101 -3.83 2.01 -7.79
CA PHE A 101 -2.78 2.92 -8.27
C PHE A 101 -2.94 3.25 -9.76
N THR A 102 -3.35 2.29 -10.59
CA THR A 102 -3.64 2.52 -12.01
C THR A 102 -4.81 3.49 -12.19
N ASP A 103 -5.86 3.37 -11.37
CA ASP A 103 -6.97 4.32 -11.33
C ASP A 103 -6.50 5.70 -10.85
N ALA A 104 -5.73 5.77 -9.76
CA ALA A 104 -5.17 7.03 -9.25
C ALA A 104 -4.18 7.72 -10.20
N ALA A 105 -3.52 6.99 -11.11
CA ALA A 105 -2.40 7.46 -11.92
C ALA A 105 -2.57 8.84 -12.63
N PRO A 106 -3.74 9.22 -13.18
CA PRO A 106 -3.95 10.54 -13.81
C PRO A 106 -3.92 11.73 -12.82
N LEU A 107 -3.89 11.47 -11.51
CA LEU A 107 -3.85 12.48 -10.45
C LEU A 107 -2.41 12.77 -9.96
N PHE A 108 -1.45 11.88 -10.26
CA PHE A 108 -0.05 12.07 -9.86
C PHE A 108 0.66 13.08 -10.78
N ALA A 109 1.73 13.67 -10.26
CA ALA A 109 2.54 14.64 -10.97
C ALA A 109 3.15 14.02 -12.25
N ARG A 110 3.26 14.85 -13.31
CA ARG A 110 3.78 14.46 -14.63
C ARG A 110 5.27 14.10 -14.55
N GLY A 111 5.52 12.84 -14.24
CA GLY A 111 6.84 12.26 -13.96
C GLY A 111 6.72 10.95 -13.16
N HIS A 112 5.67 10.82 -12.34
CA HIS A 112 5.42 9.62 -11.52
C HIS A 112 4.51 8.58 -12.19
N VAL A 113 3.95 8.89 -13.37
CA VAL A 113 3.17 7.96 -14.19
C VAL A 113 4.10 6.86 -14.74
N GLY A 114 4.11 5.72 -14.05
CA GLY A 114 4.95 4.55 -14.37
C GLY A 114 6.05 4.24 -13.34
N LEU A 115 6.47 5.20 -12.50
CA LEU A 115 7.54 4.95 -11.50
C LEU A 115 7.16 3.85 -10.50
N TRP A 116 5.89 3.77 -10.09
CA TRP A 116 5.35 2.76 -9.18
C TRP A 116 5.59 1.32 -9.68
N GLN A 117 5.46 1.10 -11.00
CA GLN A 117 5.72 -0.21 -11.61
C GLN A 117 7.22 -0.52 -11.79
N VAL A 118 8.08 0.51 -11.83
CA VAL A 118 9.54 0.34 -11.95
C VAL A 118 10.16 0.05 -10.58
N MET A 119 9.82 0.83 -9.55
CA MET A 119 10.38 0.67 -8.20
C MET A 119 10.21 -0.76 -7.65
N GLU A 120 9.07 -1.41 -7.92
CA GLU A 120 8.81 -2.77 -7.44
C GLU A 120 9.40 -3.89 -8.32
N ARG A 121 9.87 -3.57 -9.54
CA ARG A 121 10.67 -4.50 -10.34
C ARG A 121 12.11 -4.59 -9.85
N GLU A 122 12.67 -3.47 -9.39
CA GLU A 122 14.05 -3.44 -8.87
C GLU A 122 14.17 -4.18 -7.52
N SER A 123 13.16 -4.11 -6.66
CA SER A 123 13.09 -4.91 -5.42
C SER A 123 12.91 -6.42 -5.65
N GLY A 124 12.56 -6.85 -6.87
CA GLY A 124 12.32 -8.26 -7.22
C GLY A 124 13.44 -8.95 -7.98
N ASN A 125 14.54 -8.25 -8.33
CA ASN A 125 15.58 -8.74 -9.24
C ASN A 125 16.98 -8.79 -8.61
N VAL A 126 17.07 -9.16 -7.32
CA VAL A 126 18.32 -9.53 -6.66
C VAL A 126 18.33 -11.05 -6.45
N GLY A 127 18.72 -11.79 -7.50
CA GLY A 127 18.62 -13.25 -7.49
C GLY A 127 18.85 -13.94 -8.84
N GLN A 128 19.95 -13.63 -9.52
CA GLN A 128 20.62 -14.51 -10.51
C GLN A 128 22.13 -14.46 -10.27
#